data_AF-A0A972AP85-F1
#
_entry.id   AF-A0A972AP85-F1
#
_cell.length_a   1.000
_cell.length_b   1.000
_cell.length_c   1.000
_cell.angle_alpha   90.00
_cell.angle_beta   90.00
_cell.angle_gamma   90.00
#
_symmetry.space_group_name_H-M   'P 1'
#
loop_
_entity.id
_entity.type
_entity.pdbx_description
1 polymer ?
#
loop_
_entity_poly.entity_id
_entity_poly.type
_entity_poly.pdbx_seq_one_letter_code
_entity_poly.pdbx_strand_id
1 'polypeptide(L)' 'MGIIDDLVNQIEKLPPSDRAQIVDAVIRDMASPDPQIDKVWAKEASIRWGDYKQKKVKAIPYEEVLSKYKRT' A
#
# COMPACT_ATOMS: atom_id res chain seq x y z
N MET A 1 22.89 -21.74 -15.53
CA MET A 1 22.31 -20.44 -15.15
C MET A 1 20.81 -20.55 -15.32
N GLY A 2 20.02 -20.13 -14.33
CA GLY A 2 18.56 -20.15 -14.46
C GLY A 2 18.08 -18.95 -15.29
N ILE A 3 16.85 -19.05 -15.82
CA ILE A 3 16.20 -17.96 -16.57
C ILE A 3 16.16 -16.66 -15.73
N ILE A 4 15.98 -16.78 -14.41
CA ILE A 4 15.97 -15.64 -13.48
C ILE A 4 17.34 -14.98 -13.40
N ASP A 5 18.42 -15.76 -13.29
CA ASP A 5 19.79 -15.23 -13.23
C ASP A 5 20.13 -14.46 -14.52
N ASP A 6 19.71 -14.98 -15.68
CA ASP A 6 19.93 -14.32 -16.97
C ASP A 6 19.14 -13.01 -17.11
N LEU A 7 17.94 -12.93 -16.54
CA LEU A 7 17.14 -11.70 -16.51
C LEU A 7 17.72 -10.65 -15.55
N VAL A 8 18.16 -11.07 -14.36
CA VAL A 8 18.82 -10.18 -13.39
C VAL A 8 20.09 -9.59 -14.01
N ASN A 9 20.92 -10.43 -14.64
CA ASN A 9 22.12 -9.99 -15.35
C ASN A 9 21.84 -8.98 -16.48
N GLN A 10 20.68 -9.06 -17.13
CA GLN A 10 20.27 -8.08 -18.15
C GLN A 10 19.81 -6.76 -17.52
N ILE A 11 19.03 -6.82 -16.44
CA ILE A 11 18.54 -5.64 -15.71
C ILE A 11 19.71 -4.87 -15.09
N GLU A 12 20.70 -5.56 -14.53
CA GLU A 12 21.87 -4.93 -13.90
C GLU A 12 22.73 -4.10 -14.87
N LYS A 13 22.67 -4.38 -16.17
CA LYS A 13 23.38 -3.63 -17.22
C LYS A 13 22.69 -2.33 -17.61
N LEU A 14 21.47 -2.09 -17.13
CA LEU A 14 20.68 -0.91 -17.48
C LEU A 14 21.04 0.30 -16.59
N PRO A 15 20.80 1.54 -17.08
CA PRO A 15 20.85 2.73 -16.26
C PRO A 15 19.94 2.65 -15.01
N PRO A 16 20.25 3.34 -13.91
CA PRO A 16 19.42 3.34 -12.70
C PRO A 16 17.94 3.69 -12.93
N SER A 17 17.63 4.61 -13.84
CA SER A 17 16.26 4.99 -14.20
C SER A 17 15.45 3.81 -14.74
N ASP A 18 16.04 3.04 -15.63
CA ASP A 18 15.36 2.00 -16.38
C ASP A 18 15.14 0.78 -15.47
N ARG A 19 16.12 0.50 -14.60
CA ARG A 19 15.96 -0.50 -13.52
C ARG A 19 14.77 -0.15 -12.63
N ALA A 20 14.64 1.12 -12.23
CA ALA A 20 13.53 1.57 -11.39
C ALA A 20 12.18 1.42 -12.11
N GLN A 21 12.11 1.74 -13.41
CA GLN A 21 10.90 1.54 -14.21
C GLN A 21 10.49 0.07 -14.31
N ILE A 22 11.46 -0.85 -14.47
CA ILE A 22 11.19 -2.29 -14.51
C ILE A 22 10.65 -2.78 -13.16
N VAL A 23 11.29 -2.39 -12.05
CA VAL A 23 10.82 -2.75 -10.71
C VAL A 23 9.39 -2.28 -10.48
N ASP A 24 9.10 -1.03 -10.83
CA ASP A 24 7.78 -0.42 -10.71
C ASP A 24 6.73 -1.15 -11.58
N ALA A 25 7.07 -1.55 -12.80
CA ALA A 25 6.19 -2.35 -13.65
C ALA A 25 5.89 -3.73 -13.05
N VAL A 26 6.90 -4.43 -12.52
CA VAL A 26 6.74 -5.74 -11.86
C VAL A 26 5.88 -5.62 -10.61
N ILE A 27 6.12 -4.59 -9.79
CA ILE A 27 5.33 -4.33 -8.58
C ILE A 27 3.87 -4.08 -8.98
N ARG A 28 3.60 -3.27 -10.00
CA ARG A 28 2.22 -2.99 -10.45
C ARG A 28 1.49 -4.25 -10.91
N ASP A 29 2.16 -5.12 -11.65
CA ASP A 29 1.58 -6.39 -12.12
C ASP A 29 1.19 -7.28 -10.93
N MET A 30 2.10 -7.42 -9.98
CA MET A 30 1.87 -8.17 -8.73
C MET A 30 0.87 -7.50 -7.79
N ALA A 31 0.73 -6.18 -7.85
CA ALA A 31 -0.15 -5.40 -6.98
C ALA A 31 -1.60 -5.37 -7.47
N SER A 32 -2.00 -6.28 -8.37
CA SER A 32 -3.40 -6.45 -8.75
C SER A 32 -4.24 -6.70 -7.49
N PRO A 33 -5.10 -5.75 -7.09
CA PRO A 33 -5.88 -5.91 -5.88
C PRO A 33 -6.87 -7.06 -6.08
N ASP A 34 -6.97 -7.95 -5.10
CA ASP A 34 -7.99 -8.99 -5.12
C ASP A 34 -9.36 -8.31 -4.96
N PRO A 35 -10.27 -8.42 -5.97
CA PRO A 35 -11.57 -7.76 -5.91
C PRO A 35 -12.44 -8.22 -4.74
N GLN A 36 -12.20 -9.41 -4.19
CA GLN A 36 -12.89 -9.89 -2.99
C GLN A 36 -12.39 -9.17 -1.74
N ILE A 37 -11.08 -8.96 -1.63
CA ILE A 37 -10.48 -8.19 -0.54
C ILE A 37 -10.98 -6.74 -0.58
N ASP A 38 -11.01 -6.12 -1.76
CA ASP A 38 -11.56 -4.76 -1.93
C ASP A 38 -13.02 -4.65 -1.49
N LYS A 39 -13.86 -5.64 -1.82
CA LYS A 39 -15.26 -5.68 -1.37
C LYS A 39 -15.37 -5.78 0.15
N VAL A 40 -14.54 -6.60 0.79
CA VAL A 40 -14.51 -6.73 2.26
C VAL A 40 -14.09 -5.42 2.91
N TRP A 41 -13.06 -4.75 2.39
CA TRP A 41 -12.62 -3.45 2.87
C TRP A 41 -13.67 -2.36 2.68
N ALA A 42 -14.34 -2.30 1.52
CA ALA A 42 -15.40 -1.33 1.26
C ALA A 42 -16.58 -1.49 2.23
N LYS A 43 -16.97 -2.74 2.52
CA LYS A 43 -18.00 -3.05 3.51
C LYS A 43 -17.58 -2.61 4.91
N GLU A 44 -16.38 -2.99 5.35
CA GLU A 44 -15.86 -2.65 6.68
C GLU A 44 -15.73 -1.14 6.87
N ALA A 45 -15.20 -0.42 5.88
CA ALA A 45 -15.07 1.03 5.92
C ALA A 45 -16.43 1.72 6.05
N SER A 46 -17.45 1.23 5.32
CA SER A 46 -18.82 1.75 5.38
C SER A 46 -19.44 1.53 6.76
N ILE A 47 -19.25 0.35 7.36
CA ILE A 47 -19.72 0.02 8.71
C ILE A 47 -19.06 0.94 9.74
N ARG A 48 -17.73 1.03 9.74
CA ARG A 48 -16.98 1.89 10.69
C ARG A 48 -17.38 3.34 10.61
N TRP A 49 -17.61 3.85 9.40
CA TRP A 49 -18.07 5.22 9.19
C TRP A 49 -19.48 5.45 9.75
N GLY A 50 -20.38 4.48 9.54
CA GLY A 50 -21.73 4.52 10.09
C GLY A 50 -21.74 4.53 11.62
N ASP A 51 -20.92 3.67 12.24
CA ASP A 51 -20.82 3.57 13.70
C ASP A 51 -20.17 4.82 14.31
N TYR A 52 -19.15 5.38 13.66
CA TYR A 52 -18.57 6.67 14.07
C TYR A 52 -19.63 7.78 14.07
N LYS A 53 -20.39 7.93 12.98
CA LYS A 53 -21.46 8.94 12.88
C LYS A 53 -22.56 8.76 13.94
N GLN A 54 -22.84 7.51 14.32
CA GLN A 54 -23.81 7.17 15.37
C GLN A 54 -23.22 7.21 16.79
N LYS A 55 -21.95 7.60 16.96
CA LYS A 55 -21.23 7.60 18.24
C LYS A 55 -21.20 6.22 18.93
N LYS A 56 -21.26 5.14 18.14
CA LYS A 56 -21.19 3.76 18.63
C LYS A 56 -19.76 3.30 18.90
N VAL A 57 -18.76 4.06 18.45
CA VAL A 57 -17.34 3.80 18.66
C VAL A 57 -16.68 4.97 19.37
N LYS A 58 -15.69 4.68 20.21
CA LYS A 58 -14.85 5.70 20.83
C LYS A 58 -13.80 6.17 19.81
N ALA A 59 -13.91 7.42 19.37
CA ALA A 59 -12.90 8.05 18.54
C ALA A 59 -11.75 8.61 19.39
N ILE A 60 -10.56 8.67 18.81
CA ILE A 60 -9.39 9.33 19.40
C ILE A 60 -9.29 10.73 18.76
N PRO A 61 -9.17 11.81 19.55
CA PRO A 61 -8.97 13.15 19.02
C PRO A 61 -7.73 13.24 18.13
N TYR A 62 -7.79 14.08 17.11
CA TYR A 62 -6.68 14.27 16.17
C TYR A 62 -5.40 14.75 16.87
N GLU A 63 -5.55 15.63 17.86
CA GLU A 63 -4.47 16.20 18.64
C GLU A 63 -3.73 15.15 19.45
N GLU A 64 -4.45 14.13 19.93
CA GLU A 64 -3.88 13.00 20.66
C GLU A 64 -3.06 12.12 19.71
N VAL A 65 -3.57 11.82 18.51
CA VAL A 65 -2.85 11.04 17.49
C VAL A 65 -1.54 11.72 17.06
N LEU A 66 -1.56 13.05 16.89
CA LEU A 66 -0.39 13.81 16.45
C LEU A 66 0.58 14.20 17.55
N SER A 67 0.23 13.97 18.82
CA SER A 67 1.05 14.36 19.97
C SER A 67 2.52 13.92 19.83
N LYS A 68 2.77 12.71 19.35
CA LYS A 68 4.11 12.13 19.16
C LYS A 68 4.97 12.78 18.07
N TYR A 69 4.38 13.62 17.22
CA TYR A 69 5.08 14.31 16.12
C TYR A 69 5.25 15.80 16.37
N LYS A 70 4.74 16.32 17.50
CA LYS A 70 5.00 17.72 17.89
C LYS A 70 6.49 17.86 18.20
N ARG A 71 7.21 18.58 17.34
CA ARG A 71 8.57 19.02 17.64
C ARG A 71 8.47 20.09 18.73
N THR A 72 8.98 19.78 19.91
CA THR A 72 9.34 20.79 20.94
C THR A 72 10.39 21.75 20.42
#